data_AF-A0A127SQ63-F1
#
_entry.id   AF-A0A127SQ63-F1
#
_cell.length_a   1.000
_cell.length_b   1.000
_cell.length_c   1.000
_cell.angle_alpha   90.00
_cell.angle_beta   90.00
_cell.angle_gamma   90.00
#
_symmetry.space_group_name_H-M   'P 1'
#
loop_
_entity.id
_entity.type
_entity.pdbx_description
1 polymer ?
#
loop_
_entity_poly.entity_id
_entity_poly.type
_entity_poly.pdbx_seq_one_letter_code
_entity_poly.pdbx_strand_id
1 'polypeptide(L)' 'KKSLPAMQSFFYICEYLGVTPKEFFDDENTDPTALREFIQEAQRLDAKSMEYILGIMKELNSRK' A
#
# COMPACT_ATOMS: atom_id res chain seq x y z
N LYS A 1 17.76 26.45 -2.94
CA LYS A 1 17.91 24.98 -2.95
C LYS A 1 17.58 24.47 -1.56
N LYS A 2 16.46 23.76 -1.37
CA LYS A 2 16.26 22.98 -0.14
C LYS A 2 17.08 21.70 -0.30
N SER A 3 18.05 21.45 0.56
CA SER A 3 18.73 20.16 0.61
C SER A 3 17.71 19.12 1.06
N LEU A 4 17.71 17.96 0.41
CA LEU A 4 16.96 16.82 0.89
C LEU A 4 17.48 16.42 2.28
N PRO A 5 16.61 15.95 3.18
CA PRO A 5 17.05 15.43 4.48
C PRO A 5 18.07 14.30 4.28
N ALA A 6 18.95 14.10 5.26
CA ALA A 6 19.80 12.93 5.28
C ALA A 6 18.94 11.65 5.26
N MET A 7 19.44 10.58 4.64
CA MET A 7 18.67 9.33 4.50
C MET A 7 18.23 8.76 5.85
N GLN A 8 19.04 8.94 6.91
CA GLN A 8 18.63 8.56 8.27
C GLN A 8 17.41 9.36 8.76
N SER A 9 17.39 10.68 8.55
CA SER A 9 16.26 11.53 8.93
C SER A 9 14.99 11.17 8.18
N PHE A 10 15.11 10.74 6.91
CA PHE A 10 13.99 10.22 6.15
C PHE A 10 13.40 8.95 6.76
N PHE A 11 14.22 7.98 7.18
CA PHE A 11 13.72 6.78 7.83
C PHE A 11 13.00 7.08 9.16
N TYR A 12 13.50 8.03 9.95
CA TYR A 12 12.79 8.49 11.15
C TYR A 12 11.42 9.11 10.84
N ILE A 13 11.29 9.84 9.72
CA ILE A 13 9.99 10.36 9.27
C ILE A 13 9.05 9.21 8.91
N CYS A 14 9.53 8.21 8.16
CA CYS A 14 8.74 7.02 7.81
C CYS A 14 8.26 6.28 9.05
N GLU A 15 9.14 6.04 10.03
CA GLU A 15 8.80 5.39 11.30
C GLU A 15 7.76 6.19 12.08
N TYR A 16 7.94 7.51 12.20
CA TYR A 16 7.00 8.38 12.90
C TYR A 16 5.60 8.36 12.25
N LEU A 17 5.54 8.34 10.92
CA LEU A 17 4.28 8.30 10.16
C LEU A 17 3.68 6.88 10.06
N GLY A 18 4.39 5.83 10.48
CA GLY A 18 3.93 4.44 10.38
C GLY A 18 3.86 3.90 8.94
N VAL A 19 4.60 4.54 8.03
CA VAL A 19 4.65 4.19 6.59
C VAL A 19 6.01 3.63 6.21
N THR A 20 6.04 2.81 5.18
CA THR A 20 7.28 2.40 4.53
C THR A 20 7.81 3.50 3.61
N PRO A 21 9.11 3.51 3.26
CA PRO A 21 9.64 4.41 2.26
C PRO A 21 8.88 4.38 0.93
N LYS A 22 8.38 3.21 0.52
CA LYS A 22 7.59 3.05 -0.69
C LYS A 22 6.26 3.79 -0.56
N GLU A 23 5.53 3.57 0.52
CA GLU A 23 4.25 4.24 0.80
C GLU A 23 4.41 5.75 0.94
N PHE A 24 5.55 6.24 1.46
CA PHE A 24 5.82 7.67 1.58
C PHE A 24 5.91 8.38 0.22
N PHE A 25 6.39 7.69 -0.82
CA PHE A 25 6.51 8.24 -2.18
C PHE A 25 5.38 7.79 -3.11
N ASP A 26 4.37 7.09 -2.59
CA ASP A 26 3.24 6.59 -3.36
C ASP A 26 2.09 7.61 -3.35
N ASP A 27 2.16 8.57 -4.27
CA ASP A 27 1.16 9.64 -4.39
C ASP A 27 -0.20 9.15 -4.95
N GLU A 28 -0.25 7.92 -5.49
CA GLU A 28 -1.48 7.34 -6.04
C GLU A 28 -2.29 6.58 -4.96
N ASN A 29 -1.63 6.18 -3.87
CA ASN A 29 -2.24 5.42 -2.79
C ASN A 29 -2.86 6.33 -1.72
N THR A 30 -4.13 6.67 -1.92
CA THR A 30 -4.89 7.55 -1.00
C THR A 30 -5.12 6.98 0.41
N ASP A 31 -5.01 5.67 0.61
CA ASP A 31 -5.11 5.01 1.92
C ASP A 31 -4.11 3.85 2.04
N PRO A 32 -2.84 4.14 2.36
CA PRO A 32 -1.80 3.14 2.44
C PRO A 32 -2.02 2.14 3.57
N THR A 33 -2.73 2.54 4.64
CA THR A 33 -3.01 1.65 5.77
C THR A 33 -4.00 0.57 5.36
N ALA A 34 -5.13 0.96 4.76
CA ALA A 34 -6.14 0.01 4.30
C ALA A 34 -5.61 -0.92 3.19
N LEU A 35 -4.84 -0.37 2.23
CA LEU A 35 -4.26 -1.19 1.17
C LEU A 35 -3.27 -2.22 1.73
N ARG A 36 -2.45 -1.84 2.70
CA ARG A 36 -1.49 -2.75 3.34
C ARG A 36 -2.19 -3.90 4.07
N GLU A 37 -3.21 -3.59 4.86
CA GLU A 37 -4.01 -4.61 5.56
C GLU A 37 -4.66 -5.57 4.56
N PHE A 38 -5.23 -5.05 3.47
CA PHE A 38 -5.79 -5.85 2.40
C PHE A 38 -4.76 -6.79 1.77
N ILE A 39 -3.56 -6.28 1.43
CA ILE A 39 -2.48 -7.08 0.86
C ILE A 39 -2.02 -8.17 1.85
N GLN A 40 -1.90 -7.85 3.14
CA GLN A 40 -1.48 -8.81 4.17
C GLN A 40 -2.46 -9.98 4.28
N GLU A 41 -3.77 -9.73 4.28
CA GLU A 41 -4.76 -10.80 4.31
C GLU A 41 -4.82 -11.58 2.99
N ALA A 42 -4.67 -10.88 1.85
CA ALA A 42 -4.61 -11.53 0.54
C ALA A 42 -3.43 -12.50 0.43
N GLN A 43 -2.25 -12.17 1.00
CA GLN A 43 -1.07 -13.04 1.00
C GLN A 43 -1.28 -14.38 1.74
N ARG A 44 -2.33 -14.50 2.55
CA ARG A 44 -2.66 -15.73 3.30
C ARG A 44 -3.57 -16.68 2.52
N LEU A 45 -4.15 -16.22 1.41
CA LEU A 45 -5.07 -16.98 0.59
C LEU A 45 -4.32 -17.98 -0.30
N ASP A 46 -4.96 -19.12 -0.55
CA ASP A 46 -4.54 -20.00 -1.65
C ASP A 46 -4.84 -19.36 -3.02
N ALA A 47 -4.23 -19.89 -4.08
CA ALA A 47 -4.35 -19.34 -5.42
C ALA A 47 -5.80 -19.26 -5.94
N LYS A 48 -6.64 -20.24 -5.59
CA LYS A 48 -8.04 -20.30 -6.05
C LYS A 48 -8.90 -19.28 -5.31
N SER A 49 -8.71 -19.17 -3.99
CA SER A 49 -9.38 -18.15 -3.18
C SER A 49 -8.99 -16.73 -3.62
N MET A 50 -7.72 -16.49 -3.92
CA MET A 50 -7.24 -15.22 -4.47
C MET A 50 -7.93 -14.87 -5.80
N GLU A 51 -8.07 -15.82 -6.71
CA GLU A 51 -8.72 -15.61 -8.00
C GLU A 51 -10.17 -15.16 -7.85
N TYR A 52 -10.92 -15.74 -6.90
CA TYR A 52 -12.29 -15.33 -6.61
C TYR A 52 -12.38 -13.90 -6.10
N ILE A 53 -11.54 -13.52 -5.13
CA ILE A 53 -11.51 -12.16 -4.60
C ILE A 53 -11.15 -11.16 -5.70
N LEU A 54 -10.13 -11.47 -6.51
CA LEU A 54 -9.74 -10.62 -7.64
C LEU A 54 -10.85 -10.46 -8.67
N GLY A 55 -11.61 -11.53 -8.95
CA GLY A 55 -12.77 -11.49 -9.83
C GLY A 55 -13.85 -10.53 -9.33
N ILE A 56 -14.17 -10.60 -8.04
CA ILE A 56 -15.14 -9.69 -7.39
C ILE A 56 -14.65 -8.23 -7.50
N MET A 57 -13.38 -7.96 -7.19
CA MET A 57 -12.81 -6.61 -7.31
C MET A 57 -12.93 -6.05 -8.72
N LYS A 58 -12.62 -6.85 -9.74
CA LYS A 58 -12.73 -6.43 -11.15
C LYS A 58 -14.17 -6.11 -11.53
N GLU A 59 -15.12 -6.94 -11.09
CA GLU A 59 -16.55 -6.71 -11.34
C GLU A 59 -17.08 -5.47 -10.63
N LEU A 60 -16.60 -5.16 -9.42
CA LEU A 60 -16.96 -3.91 -8.74
C LEU A 60 -16.42 -2.67 -9.48
N ASN A 61 -15.23 -2.77 -10.05
CA ASN A 61 -14.60 -1.68 -10.79
C ASN A 61 -15.15 -1.50 -12.21
N SER A 62 -15.68 -2.56 -12.85
CA SER A 62 -16.28 -2.48 -14.19
C SER A 62 -17.65 -1.80 -14.21
N ARG A 63 -18.28 -1.67 -13.04
CA ARG A 63 -19.59 -1.02 -12.85
C ARG A 63 -19.51 0.48 -12.60
N LYS A 64 -18.30 1.07 -12.60
CA LYS A 64 -18.07 2.51 -12.60
C LYS A 64 -18.08 3.05 -14.02
#